data_AF-A0A6S7H2X9-F1
#
_entry.id   AF-A0A6S7H2X9-F1
#
_cell.length_a   1.000
_cell.length_b   1.000
_cell.length_c   1.000
_cell.angle_alpha   90.00
_cell.angle_beta   90.00
_cell.angle_gamma   90.00
#
_symmetry.space_group_name_H-M   'P 1'
#
loop_
_entity.id
_entity.type
_entity.pdbx_description
1 polymer ?
#
loop_
_entity_poly.entity_id
_entity_poly.type
_entity_poly.pdbx_seq_one_letter_code
_entity_poly.pdbx_strand_id
1 'polypeptide(L)'
;MTATATRNDIQCILKSLRLFVQFHAPQTTQIKEEILKQLCSGESVLHVVFATVAIGMGVDIPDIREVIHIGLPSTVKAYFQETGRAGRDGKPSTALLYYNNRDVAMNQVGMQDDMCTFCTSNNMSKETIVRVFRL
;
A
#
# COMPACT_ATOMS: atom_id res chain seq x y z
N MET A 1 -8.07 -3.68 0.79
CA MET A 1 -6.82 -4.48 0.73
C MET A 1 -5.74 -3.53 0.21
N THR A 2 -4.62 -3.40 0.92
CA THR A 2 -3.58 -2.42 0.62
C THR A 2 -2.37 -3.17 0.06
N ALA A 3 -2.11 -3.04 -1.23
CA ALA A 3 -0.91 -3.56 -1.87
C ALA A 3 0.19 -2.49 -1.81
N THR A 4 1.33 -2.82 -1.24
CA THR A 4 2.52 -1.96 -1.23
C THR A 4 3.49 -2.50 -2.27
N ALA A 5 3.83 -1.69 -3.27
CA ALA A 5 4.80 -2.03 -4.31
C ALA A 5 6.12 -1.27 -4.08
N THR A 6 7.22 -2.01 -4.10
CA THR A 6 8.59 -1.55 -3.85
C THR A 6 9.42 -1.70 -5.13
N ARG A 7 10.09 -0.60 -5.50
CA ARG A 7 11.10 -0.43 -6.57
C ARG A 7 10.67 -0.65 -8.04
N ASN A 8 11.04 0.33 -8.87
CA ASN A 8 11.11 0.23 -10.33
C ASN A 8 12.50 -0.24 -10.73
N ASP A 9 12.61 -1.48 -11.18
CA ASP A 9 13.65 -1.96 -12.11
C ASP A 9 13.16 -3.28 -12.74
N ILE A 10 12.49 -3.17 -13.90
CA ILE A 10 12.09 -4.32 -14.73
C ILE A 10 13.30 -4.73 -15.57
N GLN A 11 14.34 -5.29 -14.95
CA GLN A 11 15.37 -6.08 -15.62
C GLN A 11 16.35 -6.72 -14.61
N CYS A 12 15.95 -7.84 -13.99
CA CYS A 12 16.88 -8.90 -13.60
C CYS A 12 16.10 -10.19 -13.33
N ILE A 13 15.84 -10.87 -14.44
CA ILE A 13 15.05 -12.07 -14.59
C ILE A 13 15.87 -13.28 -14.09
N LEU A 14 15.23 -14.09 -13.23
CA LEU A 14 15.50 -15.53 -12.96
C LEU A 14 16.69 -15.92 -12.06
N LYS A 15 16.46 -16.03 -10.73
CA LYS A 15 16.96 -17.21 -9.96
C LYS A 15 16.48 -17.47 -8.51
N SER A 16 15.38 -16.90 -7.99
CA SER A 16 14.73 -17.43 -6.75
C SER A 16 13.35 -16.79 -6.52
N LEU A 17 12.39 -17.19 -7.37
CA LEU A 17 11.09 -16.59 -7.72
C LEU A 17 10.08 -16.24 -6.59
N ARG A 18 10.45 -15.42 -5.61
CA ARG A 18 9.46 -14.76 -4.74
C ARG A 18 9.48 -13.25 -4.99
N LEU A 19 8.88 -12.84 -6.10
CA LEU A 19 8.72 -11.43 -6.49
C LEU A 19 7.64 -10.72 -5.67
N PHE A 20 6.66 -11.49 -5.17
CA PHE A 20 5.58 -10.97 -4.35
C PHE A 20 5.30 -11.86 -3.14
N VAL A 21 4.75 -11.26 -2.09
CA VAL A 21 4.35 -11.97 -0.87
C VAL A 21 3.04 -11.41 -0.31
N GLN A 22 2.29 -12.25 0.39
CA GLN A 22 1.12 -11.82 1.16
C GLN A 22 1.53 -11.57 2.61
N PHE A 23 1.04 -10.50 3.21
CA PHE A 23 1.27 -10.11 4.59
C PHE A 23 -0.08 -9.86 5.29
N HIS A 24 -0.53 -10.82 6.10
CA HIS A 24 -1.84 -10.73 6.73
C HIS A 24 -1.87 -11.39 8.12
N ALA A 25 -2.88 -11.04 8.92
CA ALA A 25 -3.00 -11.45 10.33
C ALA A 25 -2.80 -12.97 10.59
N PRO A 26 -3.41 -13.91 9.83
CA PRO A 26 -3.29 -15.34 10.13
C PRO A 26 -1.94 -16.00 9.79
N GLN A 27 -0.87 -15.24 9.56
CA GLN A 27 0.49 -15.80 9.42
C GLN A 27 1.23 -15.89 10.75
N THR A 28 2.11 -16.90 10.87
CA THR A 28 2.98 -17.08 12.04
C THR A 28 3.96 -15.92 12.18
N THR A 29 4.39 -15.65 13.43
CA THR A 29 5.35 -14.59 13.73
C THR A 29 6.66 -14.78 12.96
N GLN A 30 7.13 -16.02 12.82
CA GLN A 30 8.35 -16.36 12.11
C GLN A 30 8.28 -15.96 10.62
N ILE A 31 7.15 -16.24 9.96
CA ILE A 31 6.95 -15.86 8.55
C ILE A 31 6.90 -14.34 8.41
N LYS A 32 6.21 -13.64 9.33
CA LYS A 32 6.15 -12.18 9.32
C LYS A 32 7.54 -11.56 9.50
N GLU A 33 8.33 -12.05 10.44
CA GLU A 33 9.70 -11.59 10.67
C GLU A 33 10.61 -11.82 9.46
N GLU A 34 10.49 -12.98 8.80
CA GLU A 34 11.25 -13.27 7.58
C GLU A 34 10.90 -12.32 6.44
N ILE A 35 9.60 -12.05 6.23
CA ILE A 35 9.12 -11.09 5.23
C ILE A 35 9.65 -9.69 5.55
N LEU A 36 9.55 -9.24 6.81
CA LEU A 36 10.03 -7.92 7.22
C LEU A 36 11.54 -7.79 7.04
N LYS A 37 12.31 -8.81 7.42
CA LYS A 37 13.75 -8.85 7.23
C LYS A 37 14.13 -8.75 5.75
N GLN A 38 13.41 -9.45 4.88
CA GLN A 38 13.61 -9.35 3.44
C GLN A 38 13.23 -7.96 2.92
N LEU A 39 12.14 -7.34 3.38
CA LEU A 39 11.71 -6.01 2.93
C LEU A 39 12.64 -4.88 3.38
N CYS A 40 13.25 -4.99 4.55
CA CYS A 40 14.20 -4.00 5.04
C CYS A 40 15.62 -4.19 4.46
N SER A 41 15.90 -5.29 3.77
CA SER A 41 17.19 -5.53 3.13
C SER A 41 17.31 -4.74 1.82
N GLY A 42 18.44 -4.03 1.62
CA GLY A 42 18.70 -3.28 0.39
C GLY A 42 18.85 -4.16 -0.86
N GLU A 43 19.08 -5.46 -0.68
CA GLU A 43 19.22 -6.50 -1.71
C GLU A 43 17.97 -7.37 -1.85
N SER A 44 16.81 -6.90 -1.36
CA SER A 44 15.56 -7.65 -1.47
C SER A 44 15.17 -7.92 -2.92
N VAL A 45 14.76 -9.16 -3.20
CA VAL A 45 14.09 -9.55 -4.44
C VAL A 45 12.56 -9.38 -4.35
N LEU A 46 12.04 -8.95 -3.19
CA LEU A 46 10.62 -8.69 -3.00
C LEU A 46 10.26 -7.31 -3.58
N HIS A 47 9.44 -7.33 -4.63
CA HIS A 47 8.99 -6.12 -5.32
C HIS A 47 7.55 -5.75 -4.96
N VAL A 48 6.73 -6.72 -4.53
CA VAL A 48 5.32 -6.45 -4.22
C VAL A 48 4.89 -7.16 -2.93
N VAL A 49 4.21 -6.44 -2.05
CA VAL A 49 3.64 -6.96 -0.82
C VAL A 49 2.14 -6.70 -0.81
N PHE A 50 1.35 -7.77 -0.78
CA PHE A 50 -0.10 -7.68 -0.61
C PHE A 50 -0.43 -7.70 0.88
N ALA A 51 -0.89 -6.59 1.44
CA ALA A 51 -1.23 -6.49 2.85
C ALA A 51 -2.72 -6.23 3.09
N THR A 52 -3.31 -6.85 4.11
CA THR A 52 -4.72 -6.57 4.50
C THR A 52 -4.85 -5.50 5.57
N VAL A 53 -3.75 -5.17 6.23
CA VAL A 53 -3.59 -4.11 7.23
C VAL A 53 -2.22 -3.49 6.98
N ALA A 54 -2.02 -2.20 7.30
CA ALA A 54 -0.69 -1.59 7.25
C ALA A 54 0.35 -2.53 7.88
N ILE A 55 1.44 -2.80 7.15
CA ILE A 55 2.57 -3.58 7.66
C ILE A 55 3.08 -2.86 8.90
N GLY A 56 2.71 -3.37 10.09
CA GLY A 56 3.18 -3.01 11.44
C GLY A 56 3.37 -1.52 11.76
N MET A 57 2.81 -1.04 12.88
CA MET A 57 3.29 0.19 13.50
C MET A 57 4.79 0.03 13.85
N GLY A 58 5.65 0.87 13.28
CA GLY A 58 7.08 0.92 13.65
C GLY A 58 8.07 0.23 12.71
N VAL A 59 7.62 -0.46 11.65
CA VAL A 59 8.55 -0.93 10.61
C VAL A 59 8.77 0.17 9.59
N ASP A 60 10.01 0.62 9.49
CA ASP A 60 10.48 1.53 8.44
C ASP A 60 11.03 0.70 7.28
N ILE A 61 10.20 0.52 6.24
CA ILE A 61 10.61 -0.14 5.01
C ILE A 61 11.12 0.98 4.09
N PRO A 62 12.44 1.05 3.83
CA PRO A 62 12.98 2.04 2.93
C PRO A 62 12.46 1.80 1.50
N ASP A 63 12.45 2.86 0.69
CA ASP A 63 12.23 2.76 -0.75
C ASP A 63 10.85 2.27 -1.24
N ILE A 64 9.78 2.44 -0.47
CA ILE A 64 8.41 2.24 -1.00
C ILE A 64 8.11 3.31 -2.07
N ARG A 65 7.90 2.87 -3.31
CA ARG A 65 7.62 3.74 -4.46
C ARG A 65 6.15 3.86 -4.76
N GLU A 66 5.39 2.80 -4.53
CA GLU A 66 3.98 2.77 -4.88
C GLU A 66 3.18 2.14 -3.75
N VAL A 67 2.10 2.80 -3.33
CA VAL A 67 1.09 2.23 -2.43
C VAL A 67 -0.22 2.20 -3.20
N ILE A 68 -0.85 1.04 -3.25
CA ILE A 68 -2.03 0.77 -4.06
C ILE A 68 -3.13 0.25 -3.14
N HIS A 69 -4.17 1.05 -2.95
CA HIS A 69 -5.39 0.65 -2.26
C HIS A 69 -6.38 0.05 -3.25
N ILE A 70 -6.77 -1.19 -3.00
CA ILE A 70 -7.88 -1.86 -3.68
C ILE A 70 -9.06 -1.88 -2.72
N GLY A 71 -10.06 -1.05 -3.01
CA GLY A 71 -11.19 -0.76 -2.14
C GLY A 71 -10.92 0.42 -1.21
N LEU A 72 -11.99 1.02 -0.70
CA LEU A 72 -11.91 2.19 0.17
C LEU A 72 -11.41 1.82 1.57
N PRO A 73 -10.43 2.56 2.11
CA PRO A 73 -10.13 2.57 3.54
C PRO A 73 -11.35 3.03 4.36
N SER A 74 -11.36 2.68 5.65
CA SER A 74 -12.46 3.04 6.55
C SER A 74 -12.57 4.54 6.85
N THR A 75 -11.46 5.27 6.77
CA THR A 75 -11.39 6.71 7.02
C THR A 75 -10.33 7.37 6.14
N VAL A 76 -10.44 8.68 5.92
CA VAL A 76 -9.42 9.47 5.21
C VAL A 76 -8.09 9.45 5.97
N LYS A 77 -8.16 9.47 7.31
CA LYS A 77 -6.97 9.37 8.17
C LYS A 77 -6.22 8.06 7.95
N ALA A 78 -6.93 6.94 7.87
CA ALA A 78 -6.33 5.63 7.61
C ALA A 78 -5.65 5.62 6.23
N TYR A 79 -6.30 6.16 5.20
CA TYR A 79 -5.72 6.29 3.87
C TYR A 79 -4.38 7.05 3.89
N PHE A 80 -4.32 8.21 4.54
CA PHE A 80 -3.08 8.98 4.64
C PHE A 80 -2.00 8.32 5.51
N GLN A 81 -2.39 7.63 6.59
CA GLN A 81 -1.44 6.90 7.43
C GLN A 81 -0.81 5.73 6.67
N GLU A 82 -1.59 5.05 5.84
CA GLU A 82 -1.13 3.91 5.05
C GLU A 82 -0.28 4.34 3.85
N THR A 83 -0.71 5.36 3.12
CA THR A 83 0.02 5.90 1.95
C THR A 83 1.26 6.71 2.33
N GLY A 84 1.28 7.33 3.52
CA GLY A 84 2.44 8.06 4.06
C GLY A 84 3.68 7.21 4.37
N ARG A 85 3.66 5.92 4.03
CA ARG A 85 4.83 5.04 4.03
C ARG A 85 5.65 5.14 2.74
N ALA A 86 5.04 5.62 1.66
CA ALA A 86 5.73 5.81 0.38
C ALA A 86 6.64 7.03 0.43
N GLY A 87 7.79 6.99 -0.25
CA GLY A 87 8.63 8.17 -0.47
C GLY A 87 9.36 8.72 0.76
N ARG A 88 9.59 7.90 1.80
CA ARG A 88 10.33 8.35 3.02
C ARG A 88 11.77 8.80 2.77
N ASP A 89 12.36 8.37 1.67
CA ASP A 89 13.68 8.76 1.18
C ASP A 89 13.66 10.09 0.39
N GLY A 90 12.52 10.78 0.32
CA GLY A 90 12.34 12.04 -0.43
C GLY A 90 12.29 11.87 -1.95
N LYS A 91 12.38 10.64 -2.46
CA LYS A 91 12.25 10.38 -3.90
C LYS A 91 10.76 10.33 -4.30
N PRO A 92 10.44 10.60 -5.59
CA PRO A 92 9.08 10.50 -6.08
C PRO A 92 8.42 9.16 -5.73
N SER A 93 7.19 9.24 -5.23
CA SER A 93 6.35 8.09 -4.91
C SER A 93 4.91 8.35 -5.33
N THR A 94 4.14 7.28 -5.49
CA THR A 94 2.74 7.36 -5.92
C THR A 94 1.84 6.61 -4.95
N ALA A 95 0.71 7.22 -4.62
CA ALA A 95 -0.39 6.56 -3.92
C ALA A 95 -1.57 6.41 -4.86
N LEU A 96 -1.98 5.18 -5.14
CA LEU A 96 -3.09 4.83 -6.01
C LEU A 96 -4.27 4.36 -5.15
N LEU A 97 -5.45 4.90 -5.42
CA LEU A 97 -6.70 4.46 -4.80
C LEU A 97 -7.65 3.98 -5.90
N TYR A 98 -7.90 2.67 -5.92
CA TYR A 98 -8.87 2.03 -6.79
C TYR A 98 -10.13 1.71 -6.00
N TYR A 99 -11.26 2.23 -6.46
CA TYR A 99 -12.56 1.96 -5.87
C TYR A 99 -13.65 1.99 -6.93
N ASN A 100 -14.77 1.35 -6.63
CA ASN A 100 -15.96 1.38 -7.46
C ASN A 100 -17.14 2.02 -6.72
N ASN A 101 -18.23 2.32 -7.44
CA ASN A 101 -19.42 2.94 -6.84
C ASN A 101 -20.08 2.06 -5.77
N ARG A 102 -19.91 0.74 -5.85
CA ARG A 102 -20.41 -0.18 -4.83
C ARG A 102 -19.59 -0.05 -3.55
N ASP A 103 -18.28 0.20 -3.62
CA ASP A 103 -17.45 0.43 -2.43
C ASP A 103 -17.87 1.70 -1.69
N VAL A 104 -18.25 2.76 -2.42
CA VAL A 104 -18.79 4.01 -1.83
C VAL A 104 -20.18 3.80 -1.22
N ALA A 105 -21.01 2.99 -1.88
CA ALA A 105 -22.37 2.71 -1.41
C ALA A 105 -22.42 1.65 -0.29
N MET A 106 -21.38 0.82 -0.17
CA MET A 106 -21.28 -0.20 0.85
C MET A 106 -20.84 0.43 2.17
N ASN A 107 -21.74 0.40 3.15
CA ASN A 107 -21.42 0.72 4.54
C ASN A 107 -20.61 -0.44 5.15
N GLN A 108 -19.33 -0.55 4.77
CA GLN A 108 -18.43 -1.51 5.40
C GLN A 108 -18.39 -1.22 6.91
N VAL A 109 -18.32 -2.28 7.72
CA VAL A 109 -18.31 -2.13 9.19
C VAL A 109 -17.13 -1.24 9.60
N GLY A 110 -17.42 -0.10 10.22
CA GLY A 110 -16.43 0.88 10.66
C GLY A 110 -16.05 1.96 9.65
N MET A 111 -16.71 2.02 8.49
CA MET A 111 -16.54 3.09 7.51
C MET A 111 -17.17 4.39 8.02
N GLN A 112 -16.44 5.50 7.90
CA GLN A 112 -16.93 6.83 8.22
C GLN A 112 -17.28 7.60 6.94
N ASP A 113 -18.20 8.55 7.07
CA ASP A 113 -18.69 9.37 5.96
C ASP A 113 -17.59 10.25 5.34
N ASP A 114 -16.48 10.46 6.05
CA ASP A 114 -15.36 11.27 5.59
C ASP A 114 -14.73 10.71 4.30
N MET A 115 -14.54 9.39 4.22
CA MET A 115 -13.94 8.75 3.05
C MET A 115 -14.88 8.76 1.84
N CYS A 116 -16.18 8.51 2.06
CA CYS A 116 -17.19 8.63 1.02
C CYS A 116 -17.25 10.06 0.47
N THR A 117 -17.23 11.05 1.37
CA THR A 117 -17.23 12.47 1.00
C THR A 117 -15.95 12.85 0.25
N PHE A 118 -14.79 12.35 0.68
CA PHE A 118 -13.50 12.59 0.02
C PHE A 118 -13.47 12.07 -1.42
N CYS A 119 -14.06 10.90 -1.67
CA CYS A 119 -14.15 10.32 -3.01
C CYS A 119 -15.14 11.07 -3.91
N THR A 120 -16.25 11.55 -3.34
CA THR A 120 -17.33 12.20 -4.10
C THR A 120 -17.05 13.68 -4.39
N SER A 121 -16.41 14.39 -3.44
CA SER A 121 -16.15 15.84 -3.55
C SER A 121 -15.04 16.21 -4.53
N ASN A 122 -14.04 15.36 -4.70
CA ASN A 122 -12.88 15.64 -5.55
C ASN A 122 -13.06 15.25 -7.03
N ASN A 123 -14.28 14.89 -7.47
CA ASN A 123 -14.54 14.42 -8.85
C ASN A 123 -13.58 13.28 -9.27
N MET A 124 -13.23 12.45 -8.30
CA MET A 124 -12.22 11.41 -8.44
C MET A 124 -12.77 10.30 -9.33
N SER A 125 -12.14 10.08 -10.49
CA SER A 125 -12.46 8.93 -11.34
C SER A 125 -12.15 7.62 -10.61
N LYS A 126 -12.77 6.52 -11.06
CA LYS A 126 -12.63 5.13 -10.54
C LYS A 126 -11.17 4.65 -10.39
N GLU A 127 -10.23 5.39 -10.96
CA GLU A 127 -8.80 5.29 -10.78
C GLU A 127 -8.34 6.66 -10.32
N THR A 128 -7.97 6.79 -9.04
CA THR A 128 -7.34 8.03 -8.56
C THR A 128 -5.87 7.79 -8.33
N ILE A 129 -5.07 8.56 -9.06
CA ILE A 129 -3.65 8.73 -8.82
C ILE A 129 -3.48 9.93 -7.87
N VAL A 130 -3.31 9.68 -6.57
CA VAL A 130 -2.78 10.69 -5.67
C VAL A 130 -1.26 10.70 -5.84
N ARG A 131 -0.77 11.57 -6.74
CA ARG A 131 0.66 11.87 -6.82
C ARG A 131 1.05 12.67 -5.59
N VAL A 132 1.65 12.01 -4.60
CA VAL A 132 2.29 12.69 -3.48
C VAL A 132 3.58 13.32 -4.05
N PHE A 133 3.55 14.64 -4.26
CA PHE A 133 4.64 15.38 -4.89
C PHE A 133 5.90 15.41 -4.03
N ARG A 134 7.05 15.39 -4.74
CA ARG A 134 8.34 15.94 -4.31
C ARG A 134 8.11 17.24 -3.51
N LEU A 135 8.64 17.29 -2.29
CA LEU A 135 9.15 18.54 -1.74
C LEU A 135 10.61 18.68 -2.15
#